data_AF-A0A6A4G240-F1
#
_entry.id   AF-A0A6A4G240-F1
#
_cell.length_a   1.000
_cell.length_b   1.000
_cell.length_c   1.000
_cell.angle_alpha   90.00
_cell.angle_beta   90.00
_cell.angle_gamma   90.00
#
_symmetry.space_group_name_H-M   'P 1'
#
loop_
_entity.id
_entity.type
_entity.pdbx_description
1 polymer ?
#
loop_
_entity_poly.entity_id
_entity_poly.type
_entity_poly.pdbx_seq_one_letter_code
_entity_poly.pdbx_strand_id
1 'polypeptide(L)'
;MVVSNVNFAVVGTEFRSSVSIDLSLLVARLRKAVKTEDPENIACGTMSLQLFLAKRASGDWLSAGTELANAAIGERGRLKLDADGHVEVFEPMKPLQSLNDPKYFGANFESRAGQIHVLVVVPKKLWLVTASIANALEAVGIRARVYEATTEHVGFYDSALQSDGQDRAFWYEEDKSLRIHVLFDTKENARRLETFLRNCQMLMCSPLKGHTVTTTVEEVFSVESQPLQRIFYEQYDPKETTSPQQSMVMSLSCSDLEAHLLDISTAEFRYQRIEDERFFIPHCKAECCNLVPGKEWKEVMQYGKYDDDPNNRLALSRLLRRPQL
;
A
#
# COMPACT_ATOMS: atom_id res chain seq x y z
N MET A 1 -1.07 31.04 39.49
CA MET A 1 -0.82 30.23 38.28
C MET A 1 -0.80 31.17 37.10
N VAL A 2 0.27 31.15 36.30
CA VAL A 2 0.32 31.92 35.05
C VAL A 2 -0.26 31.02 33.97
N VAL A 3 -1.53 31.24 33.64
CA VAL A 3 -2.21 30.52 32.56
C VAL A 3 -1.93 31.26 31.27
N SER A 4 -1.41 30.55 30.27
CA SER A 4 -1.09 31.10 28.95
C SER A 4 -1.96 30.45 27.88
N ASN A 5 -2.32 31.21 26.85
CA ASN A 5 -3.03 30.68 25.70
C ASN A 5 -2.04 30.20 24.64
N VAL A 6 -2.00 28.89 24.40
CA VAL A 6 -1.15 28.28 23.39
C VAL A 6 -1.96 28.01 22.14
N ASN A 7 -1.75 28.82 21.12
CA ASN A 7 -2.35 28.62 19.81
C ASN A 7 -1.68 27.44 19.08
N PHE A 8 -2.49 26.58 18.50
CA PHE A 8 -2.04 25.39 17.80
C PHE A 8 -2.79 25.21 16.47
N ALA A 9 -2.17 24.45 15.57
CA ALA A 9 -2.78 24.05 14.32
C ALA A 9 -2.52 22.56 14.06
N VAL A 10 -3.51 21.89 13.47
CA VAL A 10 -3.36 20.49 13.07
C VAL A 10 -2.80 20.44 11.66
N VAL A 11 -1.69 19.74 11.49
CA VAL A 11 -1.03 19.63 10.19
C VAL A 11 -1.87 18.80 9.23
N GLY A 12 -2.02 19.27 7.99
CA GLY A 12 -2.82 18.60 6.96
C GLY A 12 -4.30 18.95 6.99
N THR A 13 -4.74 19.79 7.94
CA THR A 13 -6.13 20.26 8.02
C THR A 13 -6.16 21.79 8.11
N GLU A 14 -7.35 22.38 7.96
CA GLU A 14 -7.54 23.81 8.17
C GLU A 14 -7.78 24.17 9.65
N PHE A 15 -7.76 23.17 10.54
CA PHE A 15 -8.13 23.33 11.94
C PHE A 15 -7.05 24.08 12.75
N ARG A 16 -7.48 25.15 13.41
CA ARG A 16 -6.67 26.02 14.26
C ARG A 16 -7.47 26.38 15.49
N SER A 17 -6.87 26.25 16.67
CA SER A 17 -7.51 26.67 17.91
C SER A 17 -6.45 27.09 18.94
N SER A 18 -6.88 27.36 20.17
CA SER A 18 -6.03 27.75 21.29
C SER A 18 -6.44 27.01 22.54
N VAL A 19 -5.47 26.54 23.32
CA VAL A 19 -5.72 25.96 24.64
C VAL A 19 -5.15 26.84 25.74
N SER A 20 -5.91 27.00 26.82
CA SER A 20 -5.46 27.68 28.02
C SER A 20 -4.76 26.68 28.94
N ILE A 21 -3.46 26.88 29.21
CA ILE A 21 -2.65 25.93 29.98
C ILE A 21 -1.64 26.64 30.89
N ASP A 22 -1.40 26.06 32.06
CA ASP A 22 -0.31 26.47 32.94
C ASP A 22 1.04 25.97 32.39
N LEU A 23 1.97 26.89 32.11
CA LEU A 23 3.26 26.56 31.52
C LEU A 23 4.20 25.82 32.46
N SER A 24 3.93 25.78 33.77
CA SER A 24 4.68 24.93 34.70
C SER A 24 4.44 23.43 34.46
N LEU A 25 3.35 23.08 33.74
CA LEU A 25 2.99 21.71 33.43
C LEU A 25 3.87 21.10 32.33
N LEU A 26 3.81 19.78 32.24
CA LEU A 26 4.51 19.00 31.22
C LEU A 26 3.82 19.08 29.86
N VAL A 27 4.58 18.88 28.78
CA VAL A 27 4.05 18.71 27.41
C VAL A 27 2.97 17.63 27.33
N ALA A 28 3.05 16.56 28.14
CA ALA A 28 2.00 15.55 28.21
C ALA A 28 0.62 16.13 28.58
N ARG A 29 0.55 17.20 29.39
CA ARG A 29 -0.69 17.90 29.71
C ARG A 29 -1.20 18.74 28.53
N LEU A 30 -0.28 19.37 27.79
CA LEU A 30 -0.61 20.07 26.55
C LEU A 30 -1.22 19.12 25.51
N ARG A 31 -0.64 17.94 25.31
CA ARG A 31 -1.20 16.91 24.40
C ARG A 31 -2.63 16.54 24.77
N LYS A 32 -2.89 16.39 26.07
CA LYS A 32 -4.24 16.08 26.56
C LYS A 32 -5.22 17.23 26.28
N ALA A 33 -4.81 18.47 26.56
CA ALA A 33 -5.63 19.66 26.32
C ALA A 33 -5.97 19.82 24.83
N VAL A 34 -4.96 19.74 23.95
CA VAL A 34 -5.13 19.83 22.49
C VAL A 34 -6.10 18.76 21.99
N LYS A 35 -5.95 17.50 22.44
CA LYS A 35 -6.87 16.42 22.05
C LYS A 35 -8.32 16.67 22.52
N THR A 36 -8.49 17.24 23.71
CA THR A 36 -9.84 17.55 24.24
C THR A 36 -10.52 18.67 23.45
N GLU A 37 -9.74 19.60 22.89
CA GLU A 37 -10.25 20.69 22.07
C GLU A 37 -10.79 20.21 20.71
N ASP A 38 -10.19 19.16 20.14
CA ASP A 38 -10.59 18.63 18.83
C ASP A 38 -10.54 17.09 18.78
N PRO A 39 -11.51 16.41 19.39
CA PRO A 39 -11.55 14.95 19.39
C PRO A 39 -11.87 14.36 18.01
N GLU A 40 -12.48 15.13 17.10
CA GLU A 40 -12.88 14.66 15.76
C GLU A 40 -11.67 14.51 14.84
N ASN A 41 -10.80 15.54 14.75
CA ASN A 41 -9.58 15.44 13.94
C ASN A 41 -8.40 14.79 14.68
N ILE A 42 -8.51 14.56 16.01
CA ILE A 42 -7.45 13.95 16.83
C ILE A 42 -7.92 12.61 17.42
N ALA A 43 -8.19 11.66 16.53
CA ALA A 43 -8.66 10.31 16.92
C ALA A 43 -7.58 9.43 17.57
N CYS A 44 -6.29 9.77 17.46
CA CYS A 44 -5.18 8.95 17.96
C CYS A 44 -5.03 8.95 19.50
N GLY A 45 -4.27 8.00 20.05
CA GLY A 45 -3.93 8.00 21.48
C GLY A 45 -3.15 9.26 21.89
N THR A 46 -3.40 9.82 23.08
CA THR A 46 -2.76 11.08 23.52
C THR A 46 -1.23 11.01 23.52
N MET A 47 -0.65 9.83 23.74
CA MET A 47 0.80 9.63 23.71
C MET A 47 1.35 9.47 22.29
N SER A 48 0.52 9.06 21.33
CA SER A 48 0.85 8.99 19.91
C SER A 48 0.83 10.37 19.25
N LEU A 49 0.09 11.33 19.80
CA LEU A 49 0.06 12.71 19.31
C LEU A 49 1.45 13.34 19.39
N GLN A 50 1.96 13.80 18.25
CA GLN A 50 3.25 14.48 18.19
C GLN A 50 3.02 16.00 18.16
N LEU A 51 3.78 16.73 18.98
CA LEU A 51 3.73 18.18 19.05
C LEU A 51 5.10 18.74 18.68
N PHE A 52 5.11 19.80 17.89
CA PHE A 52 6.33 20.50 17.48
C PHE A 52 6.19 21.99 17.75
N LEU A 53 7.30 22.65 18.07
CA LEU A 53 7.31 24.11 18.10
C LEU A 53 7.11 24.66 16.69
N ALA A 54 6.12 25.51 16.52
CA ALA A 54 5.88 26.24 15.28
C ALA A 54 6.85 27.43 15.14
N LYS A 55 8.10 27.27 15.57
CA LYS A 55 9.13 28.31 15.58
C LYS A 55 10.10 28.05 14.43
N ARG A 56 10.32 29.05 13.60
CA ARG A 56 11.31 29.02 12.51
C ARG A 56 12.72 29.06 13.09
N ALA A 57 13.71 28.65 12.30
CA ALA A 57 15.12 28.78 12.66
C ALA A 57 15.55 30.24 12.96
N SER A 58 14.87 31.23 12.38
CA SER A 58 15.07 32.65 12.70
C SER A 58 14.64 33.04 14.11
N GLY A 59 13.86 32.20 14.79
CA GLY A 59 13.25 32.46 16.08
C GLY A 59 11.82 32.99 16.02
N ASP A 60 11.27 33.21 14.83
CA ASP A 60 9.90 33.72 14.64
C ASP A 60 8.86 32.61 14.69
N TRP A 61 7.69 32.91 15.28
CA TRP A 61 6.53 32.02 15.26
C TRP A 61 5.85 32.01 13.90
N LEU A 62 5.29 30.87 13.50
CA LEU A 62 4.44 30.79 12.30
C LEU A 62 3.21 31.67 12.46
N SER A 63 2.80 32.33 11.38
CA SER A 63 1.53 33.03 11.33
C SER A 63 0.38 32.05 11.09
N ALA A 64 -0.82 32.37 11.54
CA ALA A 64 -2.02 31.56 11.31
C ALA A 64 -2.47 31.48 9.83
N GLY A 65 -1.75 32.13 8.90
CA GLY A 65 -2.04 32.16 7.47
C GLY A 65 -1.74 30.85 6.71
N THR A 66 -1.69 30.95 5.38
CA THR A 66 -1.50 29.83 4.43
C THR A 66 -0.14 29.13 4.53
N GLU A 67 0.84 29.72 5.22
CA GLU A 67 2.19 29.17 5.37
C GLU A 67 2.20 27.80 6.08
N LEU A 68 1.23 27.54 6.97
CA LEU A 68 1.12 26.28 7.72
C LEU A 68 0.87 25.04 6.85
N ALA A 69 0.11 25.18 5.77
CA ALA A 69 -0.18 24.07 4.86
C ALA A 69 1.07 23.58 4.11
N ASN A 70 2.13 24.38 4.06
CA ASN A 70 3.37 24.05 3.35
C ASN A 70 4.57 23.88 4.28
N ALA A 71 4.49 24.35 5.53
CA ALA A 71 5.69 24.46 6.38
C ALA A 71 6.17 23.10 6.93
N ALA A 72 5.24 22.21 7.26
CA ALA A 72 5.58 20.90 7.82
C ALA A 72 5.65 19.82 6.72
N ILE A 73 4.97 20.05 5.59
CA ILE A 73 4.86 19.13 4.47
C ILE A 73 6.05 19.36 3.51
N GLY A 74 6.94 18.39 3.43
CA GLY A 74 8.03 18.33 2.46
C GLY A 74 7.54 18.13 1.03
N GLU A 75 8.51 17.92 0.12
CA GLU A 75 8.18 17.53 -1.25
C GLU A 75 7.26 16.29 -1.21
N ARG A 76 6.20 16.29 -2.03
CA ARG A 76 5.29 15.16 -2.22
C ARG A 76 4.27 14.89 -1.09
N GLY A 77 3.94 15.90 -0.29
CA GLY A 77 2.76 15.80 0.61
C GLY A 77 3.00 15.05 1.93
N ARG A 78 4.24 14.63 2.22
CA ARG A 78 4.64 14.04 3.50
C ARG A 78 5.23 15.09 4.42
N LEU A 79 5.11 14.91 5.74
CA LEU A 79 6.02 15.61 6.64
C LEU A 79 7.46 15.24 6.26
N LYS A 80 8.39 16.20 6.20
CA LYS A 80 9.81 15.82 6.20
C LYS A 80 10.05 15.16 7.56
N LEU A 81 10.16 13.84 7.59
CA LEU A 81 10.40 13.09 8.82
C LEU A 81 11.87 12.65 8.85
N ASP A 82 12.52 12.76 9.99
CA ASP A 82 13.84 12.17 10.22
C ASP A 82 13.75 10.64 10.24
N ALA A 83 14.90 9.97 10.35
CA ALA A 83 14.99 8.52 10.39
C ALA A 83 14.20 7.88 11.56
N ASP A 84 13.85 8.66 12.58
CA ASP A 84 13.11 8.23 13.78
C ASP A 84 11.61 8.57 13.69
N GLY A 85 11.14 9.18 12.60
CA GLY A 85 9.74 9.54 12.38
C GLY A 85 9.30 10.87 13.03
N HIS A 86 10.23 11.80 13.28
CA HIS A 86 9.93 13.17 13.74
C HIS A 86 10.04 14.19 12.61
N VAL A 87 9.26 15.27 12.64
CA VAL A 87 9.35 16.33 11.62
C VAL A 87 10.74 16.99 11.63
N GLU A 88 11.53 16.83 10.56
CA GLU A 88 12.88 17.38 10.40
C GLU A 88 12.93 18.91 10.51
N VAL A 89 11.84 19.59 10.15
CA VAL A 89 11.82 21.05 10.02
C VAL A 89 11.57 21.77 11.35
N PHE A 90 10.94 21.10 12.32
CA PHE A 90 10.49 21.73 13.56
C PHE A 90 10.94 20.96 14.80
N GLU A 91 11.21 21.68 15.89
CA GLU A 91 11.71 21.06 17.12
C GLU A 91 10.60 20.24 17.82
N PRO A 92 10.80 18.92 18.04
CA PRO A 92 9.81 18.07 18.70
C PRO A 92 9.70 18.39 20.19
N MET A 93 8.47 18.48 20.69
CA MET A 93 8.19 18.68 22.10
C MET A 93 8.11 17.34 22.86
N LYS A 94 9.06 17.14 23.77
CA LYS A 94 9.22 15.93 24.59
C LYS A 94 8.15 15.85 25.69
N PRO A 95 7.41 14.73 25.82
CA PRO A 95 6.27 14.63 26.74
C PRO A 95 6.57 14.97 28.20
N LEU A 96 7.77 14.61 28.68
CA LEU A 96 8.18 14.71 30.08
C LEU A 96 8.88 16.04 30.42
N GLN A 97 8.96 16.97 29.48
CA GLN A 97 9.61 18.26 29.69
C GLN A 97 8.55 19.33 30.00
N SER A 98 8.91 20.31 30.83
CA SER A 98 8.01 21.39 31.22
C SER A 98 7.85 22.40 30.07
N LEU A 99 6.66 22.97 29.94
CA LEU A 99 6.35 23.96 28.90
C LEU A 99 7.09 25.30 29.13
N ASN A 100 7.42 25.62 30.39
CA ASN A 100 8.19 26.80 30.77
C ASN A 100 9.70 26.62 30.57
N ASP A 101 10.15 25.47 30.08
CA ASP A 101 11.53 25.27 29.70
C ASP A 101 11.92 26.34 28.66
N PRO A 102 13.06 27.03 28.83
CA PRO A 102 13.54 28.02 27.87
C PRO A 102 13.64 27.52 26.43
N LYS A 103 13.77 26.20 26.23
CA LYS A 103 13.75 25.56 24.91
C LYS A 103 12.38 25.62 24.24
N TYR A 104 11.29 25.69 25.00
CA TYR A 104 9.94 25.81 24.47
C TYR A 104 9.44 27.25 24.55
N PHE A 105 8.67 27.58 25.58
CA PHE A 105 8.06 28.90 25.72
C PHE A 105 8.86 29.80 26.67
N GLY A 106 9.57 29.23 27.64
CA GLY A 106 10.21 29.98 28.72
C GLY A 106 9.21 30.49 29.77
N ALA A 107 9.73 31.07 30.85
CA ALA A 107 8.93 31.50 31.99
C ALA A 107 8.05 32.75 31.75
N ASN A 108 8.40 33.58 30.75
CA ASN A 108 7.74 34.86 30.46
C ASN A 108 7.03 34.85 29.09
N PHE A 109 6.52 33.69 28.68
CA PHE A 109 5.85 33.57 27.40
C PHE A 109 4.53 34.34 27.38
N GLU A 110 4.37 35.18 26.37
CA GLU A 110 3.13 35.89 26.08
C GLU A 110 2.65 35.52 24.68
N SER A 111 1.42 35.01 24.61
CA SER A 111 0.76 34.67 23.36
C SER A 111 0.30 35.93 22.65
N ARG A 112 0.62 36.06 21.35
CA ARG A 112 0.09 37.14 20.51
C ARG A 112 -0.97 36.62 19.55
N ALA A 113 -1.97 37.44 19.29
CA ALA A 113 -3.01 37.14 18.31
C ALA A 113 -2.37 36.87 16.93
N GLY A 114 -2.84 35.82 16.25
CA GLY A 114 -2.40 35.46 14.90
C GLY A 114 -1.11 34.65 14.81
N GLN A 115 -0.46 34.31 15.94
CA GLN A 115 0.69 33.39 15.96
C GLN A 115 0.24 31.96 16.24
N ILE A 116 0.82 30.99 15.55
CA ILE A 116 0.76 29.57 15.92
C ILE A 116 2.04 29.22 16.66
N HIS A 117 1.90 28.59 17.81
CA HIS A 117 3.01 28.23 18.69
C HIS A 117 3.33 26.75 18.62
N VAL A 118 2.32 25.91 18.33
CA VAL A 118 2.43 24.46 18.31
C VAL A 118 1.85 23.89 17.02
N LEU A 119 2.61 23.05 16.34
CA LEU A 119 2.11 22.18 15.27
C LEU A 119 1.72 20.84 15.88
N VAL A 120 0.51 20.41 15.57
CA VAL A 120 -0.05 19.14 16.02
C VAL A 120 -0.03 18.18 14.84
N VAL A 121 0.71 17.09 14.98
CA VAL A 121 0.80 16.04 14.00
C VAL A 121 0.05 14.83 14.53
N VAL A 122 -1.00 14.44 13.80
CA VAL A 122 -1.78 13.24 14.05
C VAL A 122 -1.20 12.13 13.17
N PRO A 123 -0.45 11.17 13.74
CA PRO A 123 0.09 10.09 12.94
C PRO A 123 -1.04 9.14 12.55
N LYS A 124 -1.23 8.97 11.24
CA LYS A 124 -2.02 7.89 10.68
C LYS A 124 -1.19 6.62 10.67
N LYS A 125 -1.62 5.65 11.46
CA LYS A 125 -1.01 4.32 11.49
C LYS A 125 -1.40 3.57 10.21
N LEU A 126 -0.40 3.15 9.46
CA LEU A 126 -0.53 2.33 8.26
C LEU A 126 0.34 1.07 8.38
N TRP A 127 0.14 0.16 7.46
CA TRP A 127 0.90 -1.08 7.35
C TRP A 127 1.51 -1.15 5.97
N LEU A 128 2.83 -1.23 5.91
CA LEU A 128 3.58 -1.37 4.68
C LEU A 128 3.86 -2.85 4.44
N VAL A 129 3.48 -3.34 3.27
CA VAL A 129 3.92 -4.64 2.76
C VAL A 129 5.01 -4.38 1.73
N THR A 130 6.22 -4.86 2.02
CA THR A 130 7.28 -4.95 1.01
C THR A 130 7.49 -6.41 0.63
N ALA A 131 7.66 -6.67 -0.66
CA ALA A 131 8.00 -8.00 -1.14
C ALA A 131 8.87 -7.99 -2.40
N SER A 132 9.61 -9.08 -2.58
CA SER A 132 10.44 -9.36 -3.75
C SER A 132 10.09 -10.77 -4.25
N ILE A 133 9.71 -10.87 -5.52
CA ILE A 133 9.51 -12.15 -6.22
C ILE A 133 10.68 -12.33 -7.18
N ALA A 134 11.57 -13.27 -6.89
CA ALA A 134 12.74 -13.55 -7.73
C ALA A 134 12.32 -14.09 -9.11
N ASN A 135 13.06 -13.72 -10.17
CA ASN A 135 12.83 -14.19 -11.53
C ASN A 135 11.40 -13.98 -12.06
N ALA A 136 10.70 -12.95 -11.58
CA ALA A 136 9.29 -12.73 -11.90
C ALA A 136 9.02 -12.44 -13.40
N LEU A 137 10.05 -12.15 -14.19
CA LEU A 137 9.93 -12.02 -15.65
C LEU A 137 9.86 -13.37 -16.39
N GLU A 138 10.16 -14.49 -15.73
CA GLU A 138 10.14 -15.83 -16.34
C GLU A 138 8.73 -16.43 -16.40
N ALA A 139 7.75 -15.82 -15.71
CA ALA A 139 6.37 -16.27 -15.71
C ALA A 139 5.40 -15.15 -16.08
N VAL A 140 4.45 -15.49 -16.96
CA VAL A 140 3.41 -14.58 -17.42
C VAL A 140 2.37 -14.37 -16.31
N GLY A 141 1.96 -13.13 -16.10
CA GLY A 141 0.81 -12.80 -15.25
C GLY A 141 1.10 -12.66 -13.75
N ILE A 142 2.35 -12.74 -13.29
CA ILE A 142 2.69 -12.47 -11.88
C ILE A 142 2.25 -11.06 -11.47
N ARG A 143 2.65 -10.01 -12.21
CA ARG A 143 2.30 -8.62 -11.89
C ARG A 143 0.80 -8.38 -11.93
N ALA A 144 0.09 -8.92 -12.92
CA ALA A 144 -1.37 -8.91 -12.99
C ALA A 144 -1.99 -9.50 -11.72
N ARG A 145 -1.54 -10.70 -11.33
CA ARG A 145 -2.07 -11.40 -10.17
C ARG A 145 -1.82 -10.66 -8.85
N VAL A 146 -0.70 -9.94 -8.75
CA VAL A 146 -0.38 -9.06 -7.62
C VAL A 146 -1.28 -7.81 -7.60
N TYR A 147 -1.53 -7.17 -8.75
CA TYR A 147 -2.50 -6.06 -8.86
C TYR A 147 -3.91 -6.49 -8.40
N GLU A 148 -4.35 -7.68 -8.81
CA GLU A 148 -5.66 -8.21 -8.45
C GLU A 148 -5.78 -8.41 -6.93
N ALA A 149 -4.81 -9.09 -6.32
CA ALA A 149 -4.78 -9.32 -4.88
C ALA A 149 -4.68 -8.01 -4.08
N THR A 150 -3.92 -7.05 -4.57
CA THR A 150 -3.80 -5.73 -3.95
C THR A 150 -5.12 -4.97 -4.00
N THR A 151 -5.84 -5.07 -5.13
CA THR A 151 -7.17 -4.47 -5.29
C THR A 151 -8.19 -5.09 -4.33
N GLU A 152 -8.18 -6.43 -4.22
CA GLU A 152 -9.06 -7.21 -3.34
C GLU A 152 -8.83 -6.87 -1.86
N HIS A 153 -7.56 -6.66 -1.47
CA HIS A 153 -7.19 -6.36 -0.09
C HIS A 153 -7.10 -4.86 0.22
N VAL A 154 -7.57 -4.00 -0.68
CA VAL A 154 -7.65 -2.54 -0.47
C VAL A 154 -6.27 -1.94 -0.18
N GLY A 155 -5.31 -2.19 -1.09
CA GLY A 155 -3.99 -1.59 -1.04
C GLY A 155 -3.95 -0.18 -1.62
N PHE A 156 -2.99 0.61 -1.14
CA PHE A 156 -2.76 1.99 -1.54
C PHE A 156 -1.32 2.21 -2.00
N TYR A 157 -1.16 3.18 -2.89
CA TYR A 157 0.16 3.66 -3.29
C TYR A 157 0.85 4.38 -2.14
N ASP A 158 2.18 4.31 -2.12
CA ASP A 158 3.00 5.19 -1.28
C ASP A 158 3.43 6.41 -2.11
N SER A 159 2.83 7.57 -1.82
CA SER A 159 3.13 8.84 -2.51
C SER A 159 4.60 9.27 -2.40
N ALA A 160 5.34 8.72 -1.43
CA ALA A 160 6.78 8.95 -1.33
C ALA A 160 7.57 8.36 -2.52
N LEU A 161 7.09 7.25 -3.07
CA LEU A 161 7.73 6.52 -4.15
C LEU A 161 7.37 7.04 -5.55
N GLN A 162 6.80 8.24 -5.64
CA GLN A 162 6.58 8.90 -6.94
C GLN A 162 7.91 9.04 -7.69
N SER A 163 7.93 8.51 -8.91
CA SER A 163 9.00 8.72 -9.88
C SER A 163 8.35 9.20 -11.17
N ASP A 164 8.83 10.29 -11.74
CA ASP A 164 8.26 10.92 -12.96
C ASP A 164 6.75 11.20 -12.89
N GLY A 165 6.23 11.51 -11.70
CA GLY A 165 4.81 11.86 -11.52
C GLY A 165 3.85 10.65 -11.56
N GLN A 166 4.37 9.42 -11.51
CA GLN A 166 3.57 8.21 -11.32
C GLN A 166 3.92 7.53 -9.98
N ASP A 167 2.88 7.20 -9.23
CA ASP A 167 3.02 6.36 -8.04
C ASP A 167 3.43 4.94 -8.44
N ARG A 168 4.52 4.44 -7.85
CA ARG A 168 5.01 3.08 -8.09
C ARG A 168 4.68 2.16 -6.91
N ALA A 169 3.75 1.24 -7.12
CA ALA A 169 3.49 0.13 -6.20
C ALA A 169 4.24 -1.16 -6.60
N PHE A 170 4.44 -1.36 -7.91
CA PHE A 170 5.09 -2.55 -8.45
C PHE A 170 6.03 -2.18 -9.59
N TRP A 171 7.28 -2.64 -9.51
CA TRP A 171 8.29 -2.41 -10.54
C TRP A 171 9.26 -3.59 -10.59
N TYR A 172 9.92 -3.75 -11.73
CA TYR A 172 10.98 -4.73 -11.89
C TYR A 172 12.34 -4.10 -11.59
N GLU A 173 13.21 -4.86 -10.92
CA GLU A 173 14.61 -4.50 -10.70
C GLU A 173 15.49 -5.10 -11.81
N GLU A 174 16.76 -4.67 -11.87
CA GLU A 174 17.74 -5.16 -12.85
C GLU A 174 17.94 -6.69 -12.79
N ASP A 175 17.76 -7.28 -11.61
CA ASP A 175 17.84 -8.73 -11.36
C ASP A 175 16.58 -9.50 -11.81
N LYS A 176 15.67 -8.84 -12.53
CA LYS A 176 14.39 -9.39 -13.00
C LYS A 176 13.40 -9.75 -11.89
N SER A 177 13.67 -9.35 -10.64
CA SER A 177 12.72 -9.53 -9.55
C SER A 177 11.60 -8.49 -9.63
N LEU A 178 10.39 -8.89 -9.27
CA LEU A 178 9.27 -7.96 -9.09
C LEU A 178 9.27 -7.46 -7.65
N ARG A 179 9.41 -6.15 -7.49
CA ARG A 179 9.27 -5.45 -6.22
C ARG A 179 7.83 -5.03 -6.00
N ILE A 180 7.40 -5.16 -4.76
CA ILE A 180 6.06 -4.82 -4.29
C ILE A 180 6.23 -3.89 -3.10
N HIS A 181 5.55 -2.74 -3.13
CA HIS A 181 5.52 -1.77 -2.05
C HIS A 181 4.11 -1.17 -1.94
N VAL A 182 3.36 -1.63 -0.94
CA VAL A 182 1.92 -1.31 -0.82
C VAL A 182 1.56 -0.95 0.61
N LEU A 183 0.82 0.14 0.78
CA LEU A 183 0.30 0.60 2.06
C LEU A 183 -1.13 0.06 2.32
N PHE A 184 -1.45 -0.16 3.59
CA PHE A 184 -2.77 -0.58 4.05
C PHE A 184 -3.18 0.17 5.33
N ASP A 185 -4.47 0.49 5.46
CA ASP A 185 -5.01 1.08 6.69
C ASP A 185 -5.05 0.08 7.86
N THR A 186 -5.11 -1.24 7.57
CA THR A 186 -5.26 -2.28 8.60
C THR A 186 -4.20 -3.37 8.50
N LYS A 187 -3.77 -3.88 9.66
CA LYS A 187 -2.83 -4.99 9.77
C LYS A 187 -3.35 -6.25 9.09
N GLU A 188 -4.66 -6.47 9.20
CA GLU A 188 -5.34 -7.63 8.66
C GLU A 188 -5.25 -7.65 7.13
N ASN A 189 -5.55 -6.54 6.46
CA ASN A 189 -5.44 -6.47 5.01
C ASN A 189 -3.98 -6.63 4.53
N ALA A 190 -3.02 -6.02 5.22
CA ALA A 190 -1.60 -6.21 4.93
C ALA A 190 -1.19 -7.69 5.06
N ARG A 191 -1.64 -8.37 6.12
CA ARG A 191 -1.39 -9.81 6.33
C ARG A 191 -2.10 -10.70 5.30
N ARG A 192 -3.25 -10.30 4.77
CA ARG A 192 -3.92 -11.03 3.69
C ARG A 192 -3.09 -11.00 2.41
N LEU A 193 -2.53 -9.83 2.04
CA LEU A 193 -1.60 -9.76 0.92
C LEU A 193 -0.32 -10.58 1.19
N GLU A 194 0.26 -10.48 2.38
CA GLU A 194 1.44 -11.29 2.75
C GLU A 194 1.14 -12.80 2.63
N THR A 195 0.02 -13.24 3.18
CA THR A 195 -0.42 -14.64 3.14
C THR A 195 -0.68 -15.09 1.71
N PHE A 196 -1.31 -14.23 0.90
CA PHE A 196 -1.51 -14.48 -0.52
C PHE A 196 -0.19 -14.74 -1.23
N LEU A 197 0.80 -13.85 -1.05
CA LEU A 197 2.12 -13.97 -1.69
C LEU A 197 2.85 -15.26 -1.26
N ARG A 198 2.78 -15.62 0.03
CA ARG A 198 3.40 -16.85 0.57
C ARG A 198 2.68 -18.13 0.16
N ASN A 199 1.36 -18.13 0.04
CA ASN A 199 0.61 -19.35 -0.28
C ASN A 199 0.56 -19.60 -1.79
N CYS A 200 0.52 -18.53 -2.60
CA CYS A 200 0.44 -18.65 -4.05
C CYS A 200 1.71 -19.27 -4.67
N GLN A 201 2.83 -19.35 -3.96
CA GLN A 201 4.00 -20.11 -4.43
C GLN A 201 3.78 -21.64 -4.44
N MET A 202 2.78 -22.13 -3.69
CA MET A 202 2.49 -23.56 -3.54
C MET A 202 1.29 -24.04 -4.37
N LEU A 203 0.51 -23.13 -4.95
CA LEU A 203 -0.71 -23.47 -5.68
C LEU A 203 -0.39 -23.90 -7.12
N MET A 204 -0.89 -25.07 -7.52
CA MET A 204 -0.58 -25.73 -8.80
C MET A 204 -0.89 -24.89 -10.05
N CYS A 205 -1.81 -23.92 -9.96
CA CYS A 205 -2.23 -23.05 -11.07
C CYS A 205 -1.90 -21.57 -10.84
N SER A 206 -1.03 -21.27 -9.87
CA SER A 206 -0.63 -19.90 -9.59
C SER A 206 0.56 -19.48 -10.47
N PRO A 207 0.57 -18.26 -11.04
CA PRO A 207 1.74 -17.71 -11.72
C PRO A 207 2.98 -17.62 -10.81
N LEU A 208 2.79 -17.56 -9.48
CA LEU A 208 3.87 -17.50 -8.49
C LEU A 208 4.43 -18.89 -8.14
N LYS A 209 3.88 -19.98 -8.68
CA LYS A 209 4.30 -21.34 -8.33
C LYS A 209 5.80 -21.52 -8.55
N GLY A 210 6.49 -22.05 -7.55
CA GLY A 210 7.93 -22.31 -7.61
C GLY A 210 8.83 -21.06 -7.56
N HIS A 211 8.27 -19.85 -7.53
CA HIS A 211 9.06 -18.63 -7.39
C HIS A 211 9.42 -18.40 -5.93
N THR A 212 10.63 -17.90 -5.69
CA THR A 212 11.05 -17.50 -4.34
C THR A 212 10.47 -16.13 -4.01
N VAL A 213 9.66 -16.08 -2.95
CA VAL A 213 9.03 -14.86 -2.46
C VAL A 213 9.60 -14.47 -1.10
N THR A 214 10.13 -13.26 -1.02
CA THR A 214 10.48 -12.62 0.25
C THR A 214 9.46 -11.52 0.54
N THR A 215 8.96 -11.45 1.77
CA THR A 215 7.93 -10.47 2.13
C THR A 215 8.05 -10.08 3.60
N THR A 216 7.77 -8.82 3.90
CA THR A 216 7.75 -8.25 5.25
C THR A 216 6.53 -7.35 5.41
N VAL A 217 6.04 -7.28 6.65
CA VAL A 217 4.94 -6.40 7.03
C VAL A 217 5.40 -5.52 8.18
N GLU A 218 5.47 -4.22 7.94
CA GLU A 218 5.97 -3.24 8.87
C GLU A 218 4.88 -2.21 9.23
N GLU A 219 4.92 -1.74 10.46
CA GLU A 219 4.07 -0.64 10.90
C GLU A 219 4.74 0.68 10.51
N VAL A 220 4.03 1.53 9.78
CA VAL A 220 4.54 2.83 9.33
C VAL A 220 3.56 3.94 9.71
N PHE A 221 4.08 5.14 9.92
CA PHE A 221 3.27 6.31 10.24
C PHE A 221 3.28 7.27 9.05
N SER A 222 2.09 7.69 8.63
CA SER A 222 1.87 8.73 7.64
C SER A 222 1.08 9.87 8.27
N VAL A 223 0.96 10.99 7.56
CA VAL A 223 0.31 12.20 8.04
C VAL A 223 -0.91 12.41 7.17
N GLU A 224 -2.05 12.71 7.78
CA GLU A 224 -3.37 12.79 7.14
C GLU A 224 -3.53 13.97 6.14
N SER A 225 -2.44 14.43 5.52
CA SER A 225 -2.49 15.58 4.62
C SER A 225 -3.13 15.28 3.27
N GLN A 226 -3.14 14.03 2.80
CA GLN A 226 -3.77 13.66 1.53
C GLN A 226 -4.46 12.29 1.59
N PRO A 227 -5.61 12.12 0.88
CA PRO A 227 -6.25 10.83 0.76
C PRO A 227 -5.30 9.86 0.06
N LEU A 228 -5.11 8.68 0.65
CA LEU A 228 -4.31 7.63 0.03
C LEU A 228 -4.91 7.23 -1.32
N GLN A 229 -4.09 7.21 -2.37
CA GLN A 229 -4.54 6.78 -3.68
C GLN A 229 -4.66 5.25 -3.71
N ARG A 230 -5.86 4.77 -4.00
CA ARG A 230 -6.14 3.33 -4.05
C ARG A 230 -5.55 2.70 -5.31
N ILE A 231 -4.99 1.50 -5.14
CA ILE A 231 -4.53 0.65 -6.23
C ILE A 231 -5.73 -0.15 -6.74
N PHE A 232 -5.97 -0.07 -8.05
CA PHE A 232 -7.00 -0.84 -8.73
C PHE A 232 -6.40 -1.67 -9.84
N TYR A 233 -7.04 -2.80 -10.09
CA TYR A 233 -6.65 -3.73 -11.13
C TYR A 233 -6.67 -3.10 -12.52
N GLU A 234 -7.61 -2.19 -12.74
CA GLU A 234 -7.77 -1.43 -13.99
C GLU A 234 -6.55 -0.56 -14.34
N GLN A 235 -5.67 -0.29 -13.37
CA GLN A 235 -4.42 0.44 -13.58
C GLN A 235 -3.29 -0.44 -14.12
N TYR A 236 -3.48 -1.77 -14.18
CA TYR A 236 -2.53 -2.67 -14.79
C TYR A 236 -2.56 -2.52 -16.32
N ASP A 237 -1.43 -2.09 -16.91
CA ASP A 237 -1.26 -2.08 -18.35
C ASP A 237 -0.64 -3.39 -18.84
N PRO A 238 -1.40 -4.22 -19.58
CA PRO A 238 -0.86 -5.42 -20.16
C PRO A 238 0.26 -5.18 -21.19
N LYS A 239 0.28 -4.02 -21.85
CA LYS A 239 1.20 -3.72 -22.95
C LYS A 239 2.49 -3.03 -22.49
N GLU A 240 2.64 -2.79 -21.18
CA GLU A 240 3.81 -2.17 -20.60
C GLU A 240 5.05 -3.01 -20.92
N THR A 241 6.08 -2.40 -21.52
CA THR A 241 7.26 -3.08 -22.07
C THR A 241 8.06 -3.89 -21.03
N THR A 242 7.89 -3.57 -19.75
CA THR A 242 8.54 -4.26 -18.63
C THR A 242 7.75 -5.48 -18.14
N SER A 243 6.52 -5.69 -18.60
CA SER A 243 5.70 -6.85 -18.23
C SER A 243 5.84 -7.95 -19.30
N PRO A 244 6.27 -9.18 -18.96
CA PRO A 244 6.33 -10.28 -19.92
C PRO A 244 4.91 -10.71 -20.27
N GLN A 245 4.37 -10.09 -21.30
CA GLN A 245 3.12 -10.48 -21.95
C GLN A 245 3.32 -10.99 -23.37
N GLN A 246 4.50 -10.73 -23.94
CA GLN A 246 4.88 -11.34 -25.21
C GLN A 246 5.10 -12.81 -24.95
N SER A 247 4.06 -13.60 -25.26
CA SER A 247 4.10 -14.99 -25.71
C SER A 247 5.45 -15.67 -25.41
N MET A 248 5.75 -15.83 -24.12
CA MET A 248 6.55 -16.97 -23.75
C MET A 248 5.55 -18.10 -23.94
N VAL A 249 5.68 -18.76 -25.11
CA VAL A 249 5.30 -20.16 -25.25
C VAL A 249 5.66 -20.79 -23.92
N MET A 250 4.66 -21.27 -23.19
CA MET A 250 4.80 -21.99 -21.93
C MET A 250 5.79 -23.13 -22.18
N SER A 251 7.08 -22.85 -22.04
CA SER A 251 8.09 -23.87 -21.84
C SER A 251 7.99 -24.20 -20.37
N LEU A 252 6.88 -24.88 -20.04
CA LEU A 252 6.90 -25.80 -18.94
C LEU A 252 8.14 -26.65 -19.17
N SER A 253 9.20 -26.46 -18.40
CA SER A 253 10.28 -27.43 -18.26
C SER A 253 9.78 -28.64 -17.46
N CYS A 254 8.55 -29.08 -17.76
CA CYS A 254 8.09 -30.41 -17.48
C CYS A 254 8.46 -31.17 -18.74
N SER A 255 9.56 -31.92 -18.69
CA SER A 255 10.11 -32.69 -19.82
C SER A 255 9.14 -33.71 -20.44
N ASP A 256 7.90 -33.78 -19.94
CA ASP A 256 6.88 -34.75 -20.32
C ASP A 256 5.60 -34.11 -20.91
N LEU A 257 5.55 -32.77 -21.09
CA LEU A 257 4.40 -32.11 -21.72
C LEU A 257 4.81 -31.42 -23.04
N GLU A 258 4.87 -32.20 -24.12
CA GLU A 258 4.73 -31.63 -25.46
C GLU A 258 3.31 -31.05 -25.58
N ALA A 259 3.16 -29.75 -25.32
CA ALA A 259 1.95 -29.03 -25.66
C ALA A 259 1.80 -29.02 -27.18
N HIS A 260 1.13 -30.03 -27.74
CA HIS A 260 0.72 -30.02 -29.14
C HIS A 260 -0.37 -28.97 -29.32
N LEU A 261 0.03 -27.72 -29.55
CA LEU A 261 -0.82 -26.71 -30.18
C LEU A 261 -1.28 -27.31 -31.52
N LEU A 262 -2.56 -27.65 -31.61
CA LEU A 262 -3.14 -28.13 -32.86
C LEU A 262 -3.04 -27.02 -33.90
N ASP A 263 -2.53 -27.36 -35.08
CA ASP A 263 -2.54 -26.45 -36.22
C ASP A 263 -4.00 -26.09 -36.58
N ILE A 264 -4.26 -24.80 -36.82
CA ILE A 264 -5.57 -24.27 -37.20
C ILE A 264 -6.14 -24.94 -38.46
N SER A 265 -5.28 -25.54 -39.28
CA SER A 265 -5.65 -26.28 -40.48
C SER A 265 -6.20 -27.69 -40.21
N THR A 266 -6.12 -28.21 -38.98
CA THR A 266 -6.56 -29.58 -38.68
C THR A 266 -8.05 -29.64 -38.30
N ALA A 267 -8.70 -30.75 -38.66
CA ALA A 267 -10.12 -30.97 -38.38
C ALA A 267 -10.40 -31.05 -36.87
N GLU A 268 -9.38 -31.31 -36.06
CA GLU A 268 -9.41 -31.38 -34.61
C GLU A 268 -9.48 -29.99 -33.96
N PHE A 269 -8.99 -28.94 -34.63
CA PHE A 269 -9.02 -27.57 -34.13
C PHE A 269 -10.46 -27.07 -33.91
N ARG A 270 -11.41 -27.46 -34.78
CA ARG A 270 -12.83 -27.05 -34.66
C ARG A 270 -13.55 -27.56 -33.41
N TYR A 271 -12.94 -28.52 -32.71
CA TYR A 271 -13.44 -29.08 -31.46
C TYR A 271 -12.76 -28.47 -30.22
N GLN A 272 -11.77 -27.57 -30.39
CA GLN A 272 -11.38 -26.68 -29.29
C GLN A 272 -12.54 -25.73 -29.01
N ARG A 273 -13.19 -25.91 -27.85
CA ARG A 273 -14.14 -24.94 -27.30
C ARG A 273 -13.39 -23.70 -26.82
N ILE A 274 -13.04 -22.83 -27.75
CA ILE A 274 -12.74 -21.43 -27.45
C ILE A 274 -14.10 -20.75 -27.37
N GLU A 275 -14.71 -20.78 -26.19
CA GLU A 275 -15.94 -20.03 -25.94
C GLU A 275 -15.58 -18.55 -25.95
N ASP A 276 -15.88 -17.87 -27.07
CA ASP A 276 -15.98 -16.42 -27.27
C ASP A 276 -14.92 -15.54 -26.57
N GLU A 277 -14.15 -14.75 -27.34
CA GLU A 277 -13.12 -13.83 -26.85
C GLU A 277 -13.57 -12.96 -25.66
N ARG A 278 -14.87 -12.67 -25.54
CA ARG A 278 -15.44 -11.90 -24.42
C ARG A 278 -15.36 -12.62 -23.06
N PHE A 279 -15.26 -13.95 -23.03
CA PHE A 279 -15.04 -14.71 -21.78
C PHE A 279 -13.58 -14.75 -21.34
N PHE A 280 -12.68 -14.44 -22.27
CA PHE A 280 -11.29 -14.12 -22.02
C PHE A 280 -11.20 -12.63 -21.61
N ILE A 281 -11.59 -12.34 -20.36
CA ILE A 281 -11.17 -11.10 -19.68
C ILE A 281 -9.63 -11.00 -19.83
N PRO A 282 -8.97 -9.81 -19.76
CA PRO A 282 -7.71 -9.51 -20.46
C PRO A 282 -6.43 -10.26 -20.00
N HIS A 283 -6.55 -11.46 -19.43
CA HIS A 283 -5.48 -12.24 -18.79
C HIS A 283 -5.18 -13.54 -19.51
N CYS A 284 -5.95 -13.90 -20.53
CA CYS A 284 -5.71 -15.15 -21.25
C CYS A 284 -6.02 -14.92 -22.72
N LYS A 285 -5.03 -14.99 -23.61
CA LYS A 285 -5.34 -15.36 -24.99
C LYS A 285 -5.73 -16.85 -25.00
N ALA A 286 -6.44 -17.33 -26.01
CA ALA A 286 -6.81 -18.75 -26.13
C ALA A 286 -5.59 -19.70 -26.07
N GLU A 287 -4.40 -19.20 -26.43
CA GLU A 287 -3.10 -19.85 -26.32
C GLU A 287 -2.56 -20.00 -24.88
N CYS A 288 -3.22 -19.41 -23.87
CA CYS A 288 -2.84 -19.50 -22.44
C CYS A 288 -3.61 -20.59 -21.66
N CYS A 289 -4.25 -21.53 -22.35
CA CYS A 289 -4.94 -22.65 -21.71
C CYS A 289 -3.93 -23.63 -21.12
N ASN A 290 -4.00 -23.86 -19.80
CA ASN A 290 -3.23 -24.91 -19.15
C ASN A 290 -3.94 -26.25 -19.35
N LEU A 291 -3.31 -27.18 -20.06
CA LEU A 291 -3.72 -28.59 -20.07
C LEU A 291 -3.22 -29.24 -18.78
N VAL A 292 -4.13 -29.75 -17.94
CA VAL A 292 -3.75 -30.49 -16.74
C VAL A 292 -3.37 -31.92 -17.14
N PRO A 293 -2.21 -32.45 -16.68
CA PRO A 293 -1.82 -33.82 -16.96
C PRO A 293 -2.86 -34.82 -16.44
N GLY A 294 -3.21 -35.82 -17.24
CA GLY A 294 -4.24 -36.82 -16.92
C GLY A 294 -3.99 -37.64 -15.64
N LYS A 295 -2.76 -37.60 -15.09
CA LYS A 295 -2.40 -38.25 -13.83
C LYS A 295 -2.82 -37.43 -12.60
N GLU A 296 -2.64 -36.12 -12.64
CA GLU A 296 -3.06 -35.18 -11.58
C GLU A 296 -4.59 -34.96 -11.60
N TRP A 297 -5.19 -35.06 -12.79
CA TRP A 297 -6.63 -35.04 -13.02
C TRP A 297 -7.41 -36.12 -12.25
N LYS A 298 -6.87 -37.35 -12.18
CA LYS A 298 -7.54 -38.51 -11.56
C LYS A 298 -7.62 -38.44 -10.04
N GLU A 299 -6.85 -37.58 -9.40
CA GLU A 299 -6.83 -37.43 -7.94
C GLU A 299 -7.97 -36.57 -7.41
N VAL A 300 -8.65 -35.80 -8.28
CA VAL A 300 -9.73 -34.89 -7.89
C VAL A 300 -11.09 -35.45 -8.35
N MET A 301 -11.77 -36.18 -7.44
CA MET A 301 -13.01 -36.94 -7.73
C MET A 301 -14.14 -36.17 -8.45
N GLN A 302 -14.22 -34.85 -8.30
CA GLN A 302 -15.29 -34.03 -8.88
C GLN A 302 -15.24 -33.93 -10.42
N TYR A 303 -14.12 -34.30 -11.02
CA TYR A 303 -13.89 -34.16 -12.46
C TYR A 303 -14.01 -35.46 -13.25
N GLY A 304 -14.05 -36.63 -12.59
CA GLY A 304 -14.17 -37.94 -13.25
C GLY A 304 -15.43 -38.12 -14.09
N LYS A 305 -16.49 -37.32 -13.86
CA LYS A 305 -17.70 -37.32 -14.70
C LYS A 305 -17.48 -36.87 -16.15
N TYR A 306 -16.31 -36.32 -16.46
CA TYR A 306 -15.95 -35.86 -17.79
C TYR A 306 -14.88 -36.76 -18.45
N ASP A 307 -14.50 -37.89 -17.83
CA ASP A 307 -13.51 -38.84 -18.36
C ASP A 307 -13.99 -39.52 -19.66
N ASP A 308 -15.29 -39.74 -19.76
CA ASP A 308 -15.91 -40.47 -20.88
C ASP A 308 -16.44 -39.56 -22.00
N ASP A 309 -16.23 -38.24 -21.91
CA ASP A 309 -16.62 -37.31 -22.98
C ASP A 309 -15.46 -37.13 -23.98
N PRO A 310 -15.60 -37.65 -25.22
CA PRO A 310 -14.55 -37.57 -26.23
C PRO A 310 -14.23 -36.13 -26.68
N ASN A 311 -15.05 -35.15 -26.30
CA ASN A 311 -14.82 -33.72 -26.57
C ASN A 311 -14.16 -32.99 -25.40
N ASN A 312 -13.87 -33.66 -24.29
CA ASN A 312 -13.39 -33.03 -23.08
C ASN A 312 -11.88 -32.82 -23.09
N ARG A 313 -11.44 -31.78 -23.81
CA ARG A 313 -10.12 -31.15 -23.60
C ARG A 313 -10.32 -29.93 -22.71
N LEU A 314 -10.34 -30.13 -21.40
CA LEU A 314 -10.56 -29.07 -20.42
C LEU A 314 -9.44 -28.03 -20.48
N ALA A 315 -9.72 -26.91 -21.15
CA ALA A 315 -9.08 -25.63 -20.90
C ALA A 315 -9.60 -25.12 -19.54
N LEU A 316 -8.89 -25.42 -18.46
CA LEU A 316 -9.19 -24.80 -17.17
C LEU A 316 -8.65 -23.37 -17.20
N SER A 317 -9.54 -22.42 -17.49
CA SER A 317 -9.43 -21.08 -16.93
C SER A 317 -10.53 -20.90 -15.87
N ARG A 318 -10.23 -20.06 -14.87
CA ARG A 318 -11.07 -19.55 -13.76
C ARG A 318 -10.89 -20.26 -12.41
N LEU A 319 -10.59 -19.55 -11.32
CA LEU A 319 -11.45 -18.51 -10.73
C LEU A 319 -12.95 -18.89 -10.76
N LEU A 320 -13.30 -20.15 -10.52
CA LEU A 320 -14.66 -20.52 -10.17
C LEU A 320 -14.82 -20.32 -8.66
N ARG A 321 -15.22 -19.11 -8.27
CA ARG A 321 -15.84 -18.86 -6.96
C ARG A 321 -17.05 -19.79 -6.84
N ARG A 322 -17.19 -20.39 -5.64
CA ARG A 322 -18.37 -21.14 -5.23
C ARG A 322 -19.65 -20.34 -5.51
N PRO A 323 -20.77 -20.99 -5.88
CA PRO A 323 -22.08 -20.43 -5.61
C PRO A 323 -22.23 -20.39 -4.09
N GLN A 324 -22.46 -19.20 -3.53
CA GLN A 324 -23.11 -19.10 -2.23
C GLN A 324 -24.56 -19.55 -2.44
N LEU A 325 -25.03 -20.45 -1.57
CA LEU A 325 -26.46 -20.72 -1.38
C LEU A 325 -27.13 -19.52 -0.71
#